data_AF-A0A177MFD3-F1
#
_entry.id   AF-A0A177MFD3-F1
#
_cell.length_a   1.000
_cell.length_b   1.000
_cell.length_c   1.000
_cell.angle_alpha   90.00
_cell.angle_beta   90.00
_cell.angle_gamma   90.00
#
_symmetry.space_group_name_H-M   'P 1'
#
loop_
_entity.id
_entity.type
_entity.pdbx_description
1 polymer ?
#
loop_
_entity_poly.entity_id
_entity_poly.type
_entity_poly.pdbx_seq_one_letter_code
_entity_poly.pdbx_strand_id
1 'polypeptide(L)'
;MKPTITPNKNEKKLADDDFIVSKTDTSGRITYANRIFMEIAGYPEHQLLGIQHNIIRHPDMPRGVFRFMWNTLKAGDEFFGFAKNLCRDGGFYWVFANITPDYDKNGKLQGYYSVRRNPPRNALEVIIPIYREMLVIEKRHLVKDAPDKSLEYLFDVVKQAGAKNYNSLVLSLYKPDGV
;
A
#
# COMPACT_ATOMS: atom_id res chain seq x y z
N MET A 1 -0.27 19.28 8.04
CA MET A 1 -1.48 18.55 8.49
C MET A 1 -2.07 17.83 7.27
N LYS A 2 -2.52 16.57 7.38
CA LYS A 2 -3.17 15.87 6.25
C LYS A 2 -4.52 16.58 5.96
N PRO A 3 -4.82 16.97 4.71
CA PRO A 3 -6.10 17.57 4.38
C PRO A 3 -7.25 16.60 4.66
N THR A 4 -8.33 17.10 5.24
CA THR A 4 -9.57 16.33 5.41
C THR A 4 -10.24 16.19 4.05
N ILE A 5 -10.15 15.00 3.46
CA ILE A 5 -10.74 14.66 2.17
C ILE A 5 -11.81 13.61 2.41
N THR A 6 -13.02 13.88 1.93
CA THR A 6 -14.14 12.92 1.96
C THR A 6 -14.02 11.97 0.76
N PRO A 7 -13.86 10.65 0.98
CA PRO A 7 -13.83 9.70 -0.13
C PRO A 7 -15.15 9.65 -0.89
N ASN A 8 -15.07 9.52 -2.21
CA ASN A 8 -16.18 9.28 -3.11
C ASN A 8 -15.97 7.95 -3.87
N LYS A 9 -16.90 7.60 -4.76
CA LYS A 9 -16.91 6.30 -5.46
C LYS A 9 -16.14 6.31 -6.80
N ASN A 10 -15.52 7.42 -7.18
CA ASN A 10 -14.83 7.54 -8.46
C ASN A 10 -13.48 6.79 -8.41
N GLU A 11 -13.42 5.63 -9.07
CA GLU A 11 -12.18 4.88 -9.27
C GLU A 11 -11.42 5.43 -10.49
N LYS A 12 -10.20 5.92 -10.26
CA LYS A 12 -9.19 6.16 -11.29
C LYS A 12 -8.39 4.88 -11.49
N LYS A 13 -8.07 4.56 -12.74
CA LYS A 13 -7.27 3.38 -13.09
C LYS A 13 -5.95 3.84 -13.70
N LEU A 14 -4.88 3.13 -13.36
CA LEU A 14 -3.62 3.24 -14.08
C LEU A 14 -3.77 2.53 -15.43
N ALA A 15 -3.08 3.04 -16.45
CA ALA A 15 -2.87 2.28 -17.68
C ALA A 15 -1.99 1.04 -17.38
N ASP A 16 -2.01 0.06 -18.27
CA ASP A 16 -1.27 -1.19 -18.05
C ASP A 16 0.26 -0.98 -18.11
N ASP A 17 0.72 0.03 -18.85
CA ASP A 17 2.10 0.47 -18.98
C ASP A 17 2.50 1.59 -18.01
N ASP A 18 1.56 2.07 -17.18
CA ASP A 18 1.86 3.09 -16.17
C ASP A 18 2.66 2.50 -14.99
N PHE A 19 3.72 3.22 -14.61
CA PHE A 19 4.48 2.97 -13.39
C PHE A 19 4.44 4.20 -12.50
N ILE A 20 3.78 4.10 -11.35
CA ILE A 20 3.96 5.12 -10.31
C ILE A 20 5.27 4.82 -9.58
N VAL A 21 6.13 5.83 -9.47
CA VAL A 21 7.41 5.73 -8.77
C VAL A 21 7.49 6.80 -7.70
N SER A 22 7.89 6.40 -6.49
CA SER A 22 8.14 7.32 -5.39
C SER A 22 9.31 6.87 -4.52
N LYS A 23 10.03 7.84 -3.95
CA LYS A 23 11.01 7.62 -2.88
C LYS A 23 10.57 8.31 -1.62
N THR A 24 10.94 7.75 -0.48
CA THR A 24 10.80 8.41 0.82
C THR A 24 12.11 8.44 1.57
N ASP A 25 12.23 9.31 2.56
CA ASP A 25 13.22 9.16 3.63
C ASP A 25 12.85 7.98 4.56
N THR A 26 13.71 7.72 5.56
CA THR A 26 13.50 6.65 6.55
C THR A 26 12.29 6.85 7.46
N SER A 27 11.74 8.07 7.50
CA SER A 27 10.53 8.41 8.27
C SER A 27 9.24 8.31 7.45
N GLY A 28 9.34 8.01 6.15
CA GLY A 28 8.21 7.88 5.22
C GLY A 28 7.81 9.18 4.52
N ARG A 29 8.60 10.24 4.62
CA ARG A 29 8.33 11.50 3.90
C ARG A 29 8.81 11.39 2.46
N ILE A 30 7.97 11.78 1.51
CA ILE A 30 8.25 11.68 0.08
C ILE A 30 9.43 12.59 -0.27
N THR A 31 10.47 12.02 -0.87
CA THR A 31 11.65 12.73 -1.40
C THR A 31 11.63 12.80 -2.92
N TYR A 32 10.83 11.95 -3.56
CA TYR A 32 10.61 11.95 -5.01
C TYR A 32 9.24 11.38 -5.35
N ALA A 33 8.57 11.97 -6.34
CA ALA A 33 7.33 11.48 -6.92
C ALA A 33 7.37 11.72 -8.44
N ASN A 34 7.13 10.68 -9.24
CA ASN A 34 7.07 10.87 -10.68
C ASN A 34 5.76 11.53 -11.13
N ARG A 35 5.71 11.97 -12.39
CA ARG A 35 4.57 12.67 -12.97
C ARG A 35 3.26 11.87 -12.90
N ILE A 36 3.32 10.56 -13.17
CA ILE A 36 2.16 9.67 -13.08
C ILE A 36 1.59 9.66 -11.64
N PHE A 37 2.45 9.65 -10.61
CA PHE A 37 1.99 9.77 -9.23
C PHE A 37 1.21 11.07 -9.00
N MET A 38 1.79 12.20 -9.42
CA MET A 38 1.21 13.53 -9.23
C MET A 38 -0.16 13.65 -9.90
N GLU A 39 -0.27 13.18 -11.14
CA GLU A 39 -1.47 13.26 -11.95
C GLU A 39 -2.61 12.39 -11.39
N ILE A 40 -2.36 11.11 -11.12
CA ILE A 40 -3.42 10.21 -10.63
C ILE A 40 -3.89 10.61 -9.22
N ALA A 41 -2.96 10.96 -8.33
CA ALA A 41 -3.28 11.36 -6.97
C ALA A 41 -3.88 12.78 -6.90
N GLY A 42 -3.66 13.61 -7.92
CA GLY A 42 -4.16 14.99 -7.99
C GLY A 42 -3.37 15.97 -7.11
N TYR A 43 -2.10 15.70 -6.84
CA TYR A 43 -1.23 16.58 -6.04
C TYR A 43 -0.08 17.12 -6.90
N PRO A 44 0.13 18.44 -6.91
CA PRO A 44 1.36 19.00 -7.48
C PRO A 44 2.56 18.66 -6.59
N GLU A 45 3.76 18.67 -7.18
CA GLU A 45 5.02 18.28 -6.51
C GLU A 45 5.23 18.96 -5.15
N HIS A 46 5.03 20.28 -5.07
CA HIS A 46 5.22 21.07 -3.85
C HIS A 46 4.28 20.67 -2.69
N GLN A 47 3.21 19.90 -2.97
CA GLN A 47 2.31 19.34 -1.96
C GLN A 47 2.64 17.89 -1.59
N LEU A 48 3.57 17.25 -2.30
CA LEU A 48 4.02 15.89 -2.05
C LEU A 48 5.39 15.87 -1.36
N LEU A 49 6.35 16.65 -1.85
CA LEU A 49 7.73 16.62 -1.34
C LEU A 49 7.79 17.04 0.13
N GLY A 50 8.50 16.26 0.94
CA GLY A 50 8.62 16.43 2.40
C GLY A 50 7.38 15.98 3.19
N ILE A 51 6.29 15.60 2.53
CA ILE A 51 5.04 15.19 3.17
C ILE A 51 5.05 13.68 3.41
N GLN A 52 4.44 13.26 4.51
CA GLN A 52 4.26 11.84 4.82
C GLN A 52 3.47 11.13 3.72
N HIS A 53 3.98 9.99 3.25
CA HIS A 53 3.35 9.23 2.16
C HIS A 53 1.91 8.78 2.49
N ASN A 54 1.53 8.78 3.77
CA ASN A 54 0.16 8.50 4.21
C ASN A 54 -0.88 9.56 3.79
N ILE A 55 -0.46 10.66 3.14
CA ILE A 55 -1.37 11.66 2.55
C ILE A 55 -2.38 11.00 1.58
N ILE A 56 -1.94 10.04 0.78
CA ILE A 56 -2.79 9.27 -0.14
C ILE A 56 -3.41 8.02 0.49
N ARG A 57 -3.24 7.78 1.80
CA ARG A 57 -3.82 6.58 2.41
C ARG A 57 -5.36 6.70 2.42
N HIS A 58 -6.02 5.73 1.80
CA HIS A 58 -7.47 5.58 1.83
C HIS A 58 -7.94 5.02 3.20
N PRO A 59 -9.09 5.48 3.75
CA PRO A 59 -9.62 4.95 5.01
C PRO A 59 -9.99 3.47 4.97
N ASP A 60 -10.41 2.95 3.80
CA ASP A 60 -10.65 1.51 3.58
C ASP A 60 -9.37 0.64 3.56
N MET A 61 -8.19 1.19 3.85
CA MET A 61 -6.99 0.36 4.01
C MET A 61 -6.77 -0.02 5.49
N PRO A 62 -6.79 -1.32 5.82
CA PRO A 62 -6.58 -1.79 7.19
C PRO A 62 -5.24 -1.30 7.77
N ARG A 63 -5.25 -0.92 9.04
CA ARG A 63 -4.06 -0.58 9.82
C ARG A 63 -3.14 -1.78 9.99
N GLY A 64 -3.68 -3.00 10.08
CA GLY A 64 -2.89 -4.24 10.12
C GLY A 64 -1.94 -4.41 8.93
N VAL A 65 -2.42 -4.15 7.70
CA VAL A 65 -1.59 -4.24 6.48
C VAL A 65 -0.41 -3.27 6.53
N PHE A 66 -0.65 -2.01 6.93
CA PHE A 66 0.44 -1.03 7.05
C PHE A 66 1.40 -1.34 8.19
N ARG A 67 0.90 -1.88 9.31
CA ARG A 67 1.76 -2.34 10.39
C ARG A 67 2.68 -3.45 9.90
N PHE A 68 2.13 -4.43 9.19
CA PHE A 68 2.91 -5.51 8.60
C PHE A 68 3.95 -4.98 7.60
N MET A 69 3.55 -4.13 6.65
CA MET A 69 4.46 -3.46 5.71
C MET A 69 5.65 -2.79 6.41
N TRP A 70 5.40 -1.98 7.45
CA TRP A 70 6.50 -1.30 8.15
C TRP A 70 7.39 -2.26 8.93
N ASN A 71 6.85 -3.33 9.50
CA ASN A 71 7.65 -4.35 10.17
C ASN A 71 8.55 -5.08 9.17
N THR A 72 8.03 -5.46 8.00
CA THR A 72 8.80 -6.06 6.90
C THR A 72 9.93 -5.15 6.44
N LEU A 73 9.63 -3.89 6.13
CA LEU A 73 10.62 -2.93 5.65
C LEU A 73 11.72 -2.64 6.69
N LYS A 74 11.36 -2.59 7.99
CA LYS A 74 12.34 -2.39 9.07
C LYS A 74 13.22 -3.62 9.32
N ALA A 75 12.78 -4.81 8.93
CA ALA A 75 13.59 -6.01 8.96
C ALA A 75 14.60 -6.06 7.80
N GLY A 76 14.53 -5.11 6.85
CA GLY A 76 15.37 -5.10 5.65
C GLY A 76 14.75 -5.88 4.47
N ASP A 77 13.54 -6.39 4.62
CA ASP A 77 12.84 -7.17 3.61
C ASP A 77 11.99 -6.30 2.67
N GLU A 78 11.74 -6.81 1.46
CA GLU A 78 10.80 -6.21 0.53
C GLU A 78 9.35 -6.50 0.89
N PHE A 79 8.49 -5.52 0.67
CA PHE A 79 7.05 -5.66 0.83
C PHE A 79 6.34 -5.64 -0.52
N PHE A 80 5.44 -6.60 -0.72
CA PHE A 80 4.50 -6.62 -1.84
C PHE A 80 3.08 -6.53 -1.31
N GLY A 81 2.22 -5.72 -1.92
CA GLY A 81 0.84 -5.62 -1.46
C GLY A 81 -0.08 -4.86 -2.41
N PHE A 82 -1.39 -5.10 -2.27
CA PHE A 82 -2.41 -4.31 -2.96
C PHE A 82 -2.85 -3.16 -2.07
N ALA A 83 -2.84 -1.94 -2.60
CA ALA A 83 -3.18 -0.74 -1.85
C ALA A 83 -4.23 0.11 -2.55
N LYS A 84 -5.27 0.49 -1.81
CA LYS A 84 -6.22 1.53 -2.19
C LYS A 84 -5.71 2.89 -1.73
N ASN A 85 -5.58 3.81 -2.66
CA ASN A 85 -5.08 5.16 -2.43
C ASN A 85 -6.19 6.19 -2.67
N LEU A 86 -6.21 7.23 -1.85
CA LEU A 86 -7.12 8.36 -1.91
C LEU A 86 -6.50 9.48 -2.74
N CYS A 87 -7.27 10.00 -3.68
CA CYS A 87 -6.94 11.17 -4.49
C CYS A 87 -7.34 12.46 -3.75
N ARG A 88 -6.73 13.58 -4.14
CA ARG A 88 -7.04 14.91 -3.60
C ARG A 88 -8.51 15.31 -3.77
N ASP A 89 -9.14 14.87 -4.86
CA ASP A 89 -10.55 15.12 -5.21
C ASP A 89 -11.54 14.17 -4.53
N GLY A 90 -11.06 13.29 -3.63
CA GLY A 90 -11.86 12.28 -2.96
C GLY A 90 -12.05 10.98 -3.75
N GLY A 91 -11.65 10.92 -5.03
CA GLY A 91 -11.60 9.67 -5.78
C GLY A 91 -10.57 8.69 -5.20
N PHE A 92 -10.46 7.51 -5.77
CA PHE A 92 -9.47 6.53 -5.35
C PHE A 92 -8.86 5.77 -6.52
N TYR A 93 -7.74 5.11 -6.29
CA TYR A 93 -7.14 4.17 -7.24
C TYR A 93 -6.52 2.99 -6.50
N TRP A 94 -6.55 1.82 -7.13
CA TRP A 94 -5.88 0.62 -6.64
C TRP A 94 -4.53 0.44 -7.31
N VAL A 95 -3.57 -0.09 -6.56
CA VAL A 95 -2.26 -0.47 -7.10
C VAL A 95 -1.81 -1.82 -6.54
N PHE A 96 -1.01 -2.52 -7.34
CA PHE A 96 -0.04 -3.49 -6.82
C PHE A 96 1.27 -2.74 -6.53
N ALA A 97 1.75 -2.79 -5.29
CA ALA A 97 2.95 -2.10 -4.84
C ALA A 97 4.06 -3.09 -4.53
N ASN A 98 5.29 -2.80 -4.99
CA ASN A 98 6.51 -3.29 -4.36
C ASN A 98 7.21 -2.13 -3.65
N ILE A 99 7.74 -2.39 -2.46
CA ILE A 99 8.48 -1.43 -1.65
C ILE A 99 9.76 -2.09 -1.16
N THR A 100 10.89 -1.44 -1.44
CA THR A 100 12.23 -1.96 -1.15
C THR A 100 12.99 -0.94 -0.29
N PRO A 101 13.71 -1.36 0.76
CA PRO A 101 14.64 -0.49 1.48
C PRO A 101 15.74 0.07 0.56
N ASP A 102 15.99 1.37 0.63
CA ASP A 102 16.98 2.09 -0.19
C ASP A 102 18.23 2.38 0.65
N TYR A 103 19.38 1.86 0.23
CA TYR A 103 20.66 1.97 0.93
C TYR A 103 21.66 2.78 0.13
N ASP A 104 22.49 3.56 0.81
CA ASP A 104 23.57 4.28 0.15
C ASP A 104 24.79 3.43 -0.13
N LYS A 105 25.79 4.06 -0.77
CA LYS A 105 27.08 3.43 -1.10
C LYS A 105 27.83 2.86 0.12
N ASN A 106 27.48 3.27 1.35
CA ASN A 106 28.09 2.79 2.58
C ASN A 106 27.20 1.75 3.30
N GLY A 107 26.10 1.32 2.69
CA GLY A 107 25.16 0.37 3.28
C GLY A 107 24.24 0.97 4.35
N LYS A 108 24.18 2.30 4.47
CA LYS A 108 23.26 2.96 5.42
C LYS A 108 21.89 3.13 4.78
N LEU A 109 20.83 2.72 5.49
CA LEU A 109 19.45 2.94 5.07
C LEU A 109 19.17 4.44 4.94
N GLN A 110 18.80 4.88 3.74
CA GLN A 110 18.43 6.27 3.44
C GLN A 110 16.93 6.46 3.24
N GLY A 111 16.19 5.38 2.97
CA GLY A 111 14.78 5.51 2.69
C GLY A 111 14.13 4.25 2.15
N TYR A 112 13.06 4.46 1.40
CA TYR A 112 12.33 3.39 0.73
C TYR A 112 12.00 3.79 -0.69
N TYR A 113 12.15 2.84 -1.61
CA TYR A 113 11.77 2.96 -3.01
C TYR A 113 10.49 2.18 -3.25
N SER A 114 9.51 2.76 -3.94
CA SER A 114 8.29 2.06 -4.32
C SER A 114 7.97 2.22 -5.80
N VAL A 115 7.66 1.08 -6.44
CA VAL A 115 7.04 1.03 -7.76
C VAL A 115 5.66 0.42 -7.62
N ARG A 116 4.69 1.05 -8.29
CA ARG A 116 3.29 0.64 -8.24
C ARG A 116 2.73 0.53 -9.64
N ARG A 117 1.96 -0.52 -9.88
CA ARG A 117 1.40 -0.92 -11.18
C ARG A 117 -0.11 -1.11 -11.09
N ASN A 118 -0.78 -1.11 -12.24
CA ASN A 118 -2.17 -1.51 -12.33
C ASN A 118 -2.35 -2.95 -11.77
N PRO A 119 -3.24 -3.16 -10.78
CA PRO A 119 -3.46 -4.49 -10.23
C PRO A 119 -4.48 -5.27 -11.09
N PRO A 120 -4.29 -6.59 -11.28
CA PRO A 120 -5.28 -7.45 -11.91
C PRO A 120 -6.62 -7.42 -11.18
N ARG A 121 -7.73 -7.49 -11.92
CA ARG A 121 -9.07 -7.41 -11.32
C ARG A 121 -9.42 -8.62 -10.46
N ASN A 122 -9.03 -9.81 -10.90
CA ASN A 122 -9.16 -11.05 -10.13
C ASN A 122 -8.42 -10.99 -8.78
N ALA A 123 -7.26 -10.32 -8.72
CA ALA A 123 -6.55 -10.11 -7.46
C ALA A 123 -7.38 -9.24 -6.49
N LEU A 124 -8.01 -8.18 -7.00
CA LEU A 124 -8.85 -7.29 -6.19
C LEU A 124 -10.13 -7.97 -5.71
N GLU A 125 -10.72 -8.88 -6.49
CA GLU A 125 -11.88 -9.68 -6.08
C GLU A 125 -11.59 -10.53 -4.83
N VAL A 126 -10.35 -11.01 -4.68
CA VAL A 126 -9.89 -11.74 -3.50
C VAL A 126 -9.55 -10.79 -2.34
N ILE A 127 -8.81 -9.71 -2.61
CA ILE A 127 -8.26 -8.83 -1.57
C ILE A 127 -9.32 -7.93 -0.93
N ILE A 128 -10.28 -7.41 -1.71
CA ILE A 128 -11.27 -6.45 -1.20
C ILE A 128 -12.12 -7.06 -0.04
N PRO A 129 -12.67 -8.28 -0.16
CA PRO A 129 -13.37 -8.93 0.95
C PRO A 129 -12.49 -9.10 2.20
N ILE A 130 -11.24 -9.52 2.03
CA ILE A 130 -10.28 -9.69 3.14
C ILE A 130 -10.08 -8.36 3.88
N TYR A 131 -9.82 -7.28 3.14
CA TYR A 131 -9.62 -5.96 3.76
C TYR A 131 -10.89 -5.43 4.43
N ARG A 132 -12.08 -5.72 3.89
CA ARG A 132 -13.34 -5.36 4.55
C ARG A 132 -13.48 -6.05 5.90
N GLU A 133 -13.18 -7.35 5.97
CA GLU A 133 -13.25 -8.09 7.24
C GLU A 133 -12.19 -7.60 8.24
N MET A 134 -10.96 -7.33 7.78
CA MET A 134 -9.93 -6.70 8.61
C MET A 134 -10.42 -5.38 9.21
N LEU A 135 -11.09 -4.52 8.45
CA LEU A 135 -11.67 -3.27 8.96
C LEU A 135 -12.79 -3.51 9.97
N VAL A 136 -13.63 -4.54 9.78
CA VAL A 136 -14.66 -4.93 10.75
C VAL A 136 -14.02 -5.36 12.06
N ILE A 137 -12.97 -6.18 12.00
CA ILE A 137 -12.17 -6.60 13.16
C ILE A 137 -11.58 -5.36 13.85
N GLU A 138 -10.95 -4.44 13.10
CA GLU A 138 -10.35 -3.24 13.68
C GLU A 138 -11.36 -2.36 14.43
N LYS A 139 -12.60 -2.26 13.94
CA LYS A 139 -13.67 -1.49 14.59
C LYS A 139 -14.18 -2.12 15.89
N ARG A 140 -14.01 -3.43 16.07
CA ARG A 140 -14.47 -4.18 17.25
C ARG A 140 -13.43 -4.23 18.37
N HIS A 141 -12.23 -3.71 18.14
CA HIS A 141 -11.11 -3.77 19.08
C HIS A 141 -10.62 -2.36 19.45
N LEU A 142 -9.93 -2.27 20.58
CA LEU A 142 -9.29 -1.03 21.00
C LEU A 142 -8.24 -0.60 19.97
N VAL A 143 -8.06 0.73 19.83
CA VAL A 143 -7.15 1.33 18.84
C VAL A 143 -5.74 0.74 18.89
N LYS A 144 -5.24 0.38 20.08
CA LYS A 144 -3.91 -0.20 20.27
C LYS A 144 -3.79 -1.64 19.74
N ASP A 145 -4.84 -2.45 19.89
CA ASP A 145 -4.83 -3.89 19.61
C ASP A 145 -5.39 -4.22 18.21
N ALA A 146 -6.24 -3.34 17.68
CA ALA A 146 -6.93 -3.50 16.40
C ALA A 146 -6.01 -3.92 15.23
N PRO A 147 -4.83 -3.29 15.00
CA PRO A 147 -3.95 -3.70 13.90
C PRO A 147 -3.48 -5.15 14.03
N ASP A 148 -3.13 -5.58 15.24
CA ASP A 148 -2.62 -6.93 15.47
C ASP A 148 -3.72 -7.97 15.29
N LYS A 149 -4.94 -7.68 15.77
CA LYS A 149 -6.10 -8.56 15.57
C LYS A 149 -6.52 -8.72 14.12
N SER A 150 -6.48 -7.64 13.34
CA SER A 150 -6.73 -7.75 11.90
C SER A 150 -5.64 -8.52 11.16
N LEU A 151 -4.39 -8.42 11.64
CA LEU A 151 -3.24 -9.11 11.04
C LEU A 151 -3.25 -10.61 11.36
N GLU A 152 -3.67 -11.00 12.57
CA GLU A 152 -3.94 -12.41 12.93
C GLU A 152 -4.92 -13.04 11.92
N TYR A 153 -6.05 -12.38 11.66
CA TYR A 153 -7.02 -12.83 10.65
C TYR A 153 -6.40 -12.93 9.25
N LEU A 154 -5.61 -11.94 8.81
CA LEU A 154 -4.96 -11.99 7.50
C LEU A 154 -4.03 -13.19 7.37
N PHE A 155 -3.28 -13.54 8.43
CA PHE A 155 -2.41 -14.71 8.43
C PHE A 155 -3.17 -16.03 8.44
N ASP A 156 -4.32 -16.09 9.11
CA ASP A 156 -5.23 -17.23 9.00
C ASP A 156 -5.73 -17.42 7.56
N VAL A 157 -6.10 -16.33 6.88
CA VAL A 157 -6.48 -16.37 5.46
C VAL A 157 -5.33 -16.86 4.58
N VAL A 158 -4.11 -16.35 4.78
CA VAL A 158 -2.91 -16.81 4.06
C VAL A 158 -2.70 -18.32 4.24
N LYS A 159 -2.85 -18.81 5.47
CA LYS A 159 -2.71 -20.24 5.79
C LYS A 159 -3.81 -21.08 5.13
N GLN A 160 -5.06 -20.62 5.17
CA GLN A 160 -6.19 -21.31 4.53
C GLN A 160 -6.07 -21.37 3.02
N ALA A 161 -5.45 -20.35 2.41
CA ALA A 161 -5.13 -20.33 0.99
C ALA A 161 -3.95 -21.26 0.60
N GLY A 162 -3.31 -21.92 1.57
CA GLY A 162 -2.15 -22.78 1.34
C GLY A 162 -0.88 -22.02 0.95
N ALA A 163 -0.85 -20.70 1.14
CA ALA A 163 0.30 -19.87 0.80
C ALA A 163 1.37 -19.93 1.90
N LYS A 164 2.65 -19.90 1.49
CA LYS A 164 3.80 -19.96 2.43
C LYS A 164 3.84 -18.77 3.38
N ASN A 165 3.51 -17.59 2.86
CA ASN A 165 3.45 -16.32 3.58
C ASN A 165 2.63 -15.29 2.79
N TYR A 166 2.42 -14.11 3.37
CA TYR A 166 1.66 -13.03 2.72
C TYR A 166 2.21 -12.62 1.35
N ASN A 167 3.53 -12.44 1.21
CA ASN A 167 4.13 -12.06 -0.08
C ASN A 167 3.84 -13.12 -1.15
N SER A 168 3.91 -14.42 -0.82
CA SER A 168 3.58 -15.50 -1.76
C SER A 168 2.12 -15.49 -2.21
N LEU A 169 1.17 -15.18 -1.31
CA LEU A 169 -0.24 -14.99 -1.65
C LEU A 169 -0.42 -13.78 -2.59
N VAL A 170 0.20 -12.66 -2.25
CA VAL A 170 0.08 -11.44 -3.04
C VAL A 170 0.66 -11.62 -4.45
N LEU A 171 1.82 -12.26 -4.56
CA LEU A 171 2.48 -12.51 -5.84
C LEU A 171 1.70 -13.49 -6.71
N SER A 172 1.13 -14.56 -6.14
CA SER A 172 0.29 -15.49 -6.90
C SER A 172 -0.99 -14.83 -7.42
N LEU A 173 -1.56 -13.87 -6.67
CA LEU A 173 -2.70 -13.09 -7.14
C LEU A 173 -2.32 -12.09 -8.25
N TYR A 174 -1.11 -11.50 -8.18
CA TYR A 174 -0.64 -10.53 -9.18
C TYR A 174 -0.25 -11.18 -10.51
N LYS A 175 0.39 -12.36 -10.47
CA LYS A 175 0.78 -13.13 -11.65
C LYS A 175 0.38 -14.61 -11.45
N PRO A 176 -0.89 -14.97 -11.71
CA PRO A 176 -1.37 -16.34 -11.51
C PRO A 176 -0.67 -17.37 -12.41
N ASP A 177 -0.14 -16.95 -13.57
CA ASP A 177 0.46 -17.85 -14.57
C ASP A 177 1.99 -17.87 -14.60
N GLY A 178 2.67 -17.29 -13.60
CA GLY A 178 4.10 -17.48 -13.33
C GLY A 178 5.05 -17.51 -14.55
N VAL A 179 5.37 -16.34 -15.11
CA VAL A 179 6.67 -16.06 -15.76
C VAL A 179 7.17 -14.69 -15.33
#